data_AF-A0A564WQC8-F1
#
_entry.id   AF-A0A564WQC8-F1
#
_cell.length_a   1.000
_cell.length_b   1.000
_cell.length_c   1.000
_cell.angle_alpha   90.00
_cell.angle_beta   90.00
_cell.angle_gamma   90.00
#
_symmetry.space_group_name_H-M   'P 1'
#
loop_
_entity.id
_entity.type
_entity.pdbx_description
1 polymer ?
#
loop_
_entity_poly.entity_id
_entity_poly.type
_entity_poly.pdbx_seq_one_letter_code
_entity_poly.pdbx_strand_id
1 'polypeptide(L)'
;MCRTMKELERVVADYRSMKAMKEQIDAEVKSLEYEIIGYMDANEKLTETGNDFTIKLSTCERRTVDTKRLEADLGSLAEYQRISQYRRLYVK
;
A
#
# COMPACT_ATOMS: atom_id res chain seq x y z
N MET A 1 9.72 21.26 -14.78
CA MET A 1 10.45 20.01 -15.14
C MET A 1 11.93 20.32 -15.14
N CYS A 2 12.76 19.46 -14.54
CA CYS A 2 14.21 19.56 -14.67
C CYS A 2 14.59 19.48 -16.15
N ARG A 3 15.46 20.38 -16.61
CA ARG A 3 15.95 20.41 -18.00
C ARG A 3 17.46 20.17 -18.09
N THR A 4 18.17 20.30 -16.97
CA THR A 4 19.62 20.08 -16.88
C THR A 4 19.97 18.94 -15.93
N MET A 5 21.15 18.33 -16.11
CA MET A 5 21.61 17.23 -15.25
C MET A 5 21.74 17.67 -13.79
N LYS A 6 22.24 18.88 -13.53
CA LYS A 6 22.39 19.44 -12.19
C LYS A 6 21.04 19.60 -11.47
N GLU A 7 20.00 20.03 -12.20
CA GLU A 7 18.64 20.11 -11.64
C GLU A 7 18.08 18.72 -11.34
N LEU A 8 18.35 17.74 -12.20
CA LEU A 8 17.91 16.35 -11.98
C LEU A 8 18.59 15.75 -10.75
N GLU A 9 19.90 15.92 -10.60
CA GLU A 9 20.66 15.44 -9.43
C GLU A 9 20.09 15.99 -8.12
N ARG A 10 19.79 17.30 -8.08
CA ARG A 10 19.17 17.93 -6.92
C ARG A 10 17.80 17.33 -6.62
N VAL A 11 16.93 17.21 -7.63
CA VAL A 11 15.58 16.65 -7.46
C VAL A 11 15.61 15.18 -7.06
N VAL A 12 16.57 14.39 -7.56
CA VAL A 12 16.76 12.99 -7.14
C VAL A 12 17.21 12.90 -5.68
N ALA A 13 18.11 13.79 -5.24
CA ALA A 13 18.52 13.86 -3.84
C ALA A 13 17.33 14.21 -2.93
N ASP A 14 16.57 15.26 -3.27
CA ASP A 14 15.37 15.65 -2.52
C ASP A 14 14.33 14.52 -2.49
N TYR A 15 14.09 13.86 -3.63
CA TYR A 15 13.19 12.71 -3.73
C TYR A 15 13.59 11.57 -2.79
N ARG A 16 14.87 11.19 -2.73
CA ARG A 16 15.34 10.12 -1.84
C ARG A 16 15.12 10.48 -0.38
N SER A 17 15.46 11.70 0.02
CA SER A 17 15.25 12.20 1.38
C SER A 17 13.77 12.18 1.77
N MET A 18 12.91 12.70 0.89
CA MET A 18 11.46 12.71 1.12
C MET A 18 10.87 11.31 1.17
N LYS A 19 11.36 10.38 0.33
CA LYS A 19 10.91 8.99 0.34
C LYS A 19 11.27 8.28 1.64
N ALA A 20 12.48 8.48 2.15
CA ALA A 20 12.90 7.92 3.44
C ALA A 20 12.05 8.45 4.60
N MET A 21 11.79 9.76 4.64
CA MET A 21 10.89 10.35 5.65
C MET A 21 9.46 9.81 5.53
N LYS A 22 8.95 9.64 4.31
CA LYS A 22 7.63 9.03 4.10
C LYS A 22 7.57 7.60 4.64
N GLU A 23 8.58 6.78 4.37
CA GLU A 23 8.63 5.39 4.87
C GLU A 23 8.67 5.32 6.40
N GLN A 24 9.35 6.28 7.06
CA GLN A 24 9.35 6.41 8.51
C GLN A 24 7.96 6.77 9.06
N ILE A 25 7.32 7.81 8.49
CA ILE A 25 5.97 8.23 8.88
C ILE A 25 4.95 7.11 8.64
N ASP A 26 5.03 6.42 7.50
CA ASP A 26 4.15 5.28 7.19
C ASP A 26 4.31 4.15 8.23
N ALA A 27 5.51 3.96 8.79
CA ALA A 27 5.75 3.00 9.86
C ALA A 27 5.18 3.45 11.21
N GLU A 28 5.34 4.74 11.56
CA GLU A 28 4.79 5.32 12.78
C GLU A 28 3.25 5.29 12.77
N VAL A 29 2.63 5.65 11.66
CA VAL A 29 1.17 5.57 11.49
C VAL A 29 0.68 4.15 11.70
N LYS A 30 1.35 3.15 11.12
CA LYS A 30 1.01 1.74 11.34
C LYS A 30 1.17 1.32 12.79
N SER A 31 2.18 1.82 13.50
CA SER A 31 2.34 1.55 14.93
C SER A 31 1.12 2.04 15.71
N LEU A 32 0.65 3.26 15.42
CA LEU A 32 -0.55 3.83 16.04
C LEU A 32 -1.82 3.04 15.67
N GLU A 33 -1.94 2.59 14.41
CA GLU A 33 -3.05 1.71 14.00
C GLU A 33 -3.07 0.41 14.81
N TYR A 34 -1.91 -0.22 15.05
CA TYR A 34 -1.81 -1.42 15.88
C TYR A 34 -2.17 -1.15 17.35
N GLU A 35 -1.81 0.02 17.90
CA GLU A 35 -2.22 0.41 19.24
C GLU A 35 -3.75 0.59 19.34
N ILE A 36 -4.37 1.22 18.35
CA ILE A 36 -5.83 1.39 18.30
C ILE A 36 -6.52 0.01 18.22
N ILE A 37 -6.06 -0.87 17.33
CA ILE A 37 -6.59 -2.23 17.22
C ILE A 37 -6.39 -2.98 18.55
N GLY A 38 -5.21 -2.90 19.15
CA GLY A 38 -4.91 -3.55 20.42
C GLY A 38 -5.83 -3.08 21.56
N TYR A 39 -6.15 -1.79 21.62
CA TYR A 39 -7.15 -1.27 22.54
C TYR A 39 -8.54 -1.85 22.26
N MET A 40 -8.99 -1.86 21.00
CA MET A 40 -10.30 -2.40 20.63
C MET A 40 -10.42 -3.90 20.95
N ASP A 41 -9.37 -4.67 20.68
CA ASP A 41 -9.30 -6.11 20.94
C ASP A 41 -9.30 -6.40 22.45
N ALA A 42 -8.49 -5.67 23.24
CA ALA A 42 -8.44 -5.83 24.70
C ALA A 42 -9.78 -5.48 25.38
N ASN A 43 -10.63 -4.70 24.72
CA ASN A 43 -11.96 -4.32 25.20
C ASN A 43 -13.10 -5.07 24.49
N GLU A 44 -12.80 -6.02 23.59
CA GLU A 44 -13.78 -6.80 22.82
C GLU A 44 -14.79 -5.92 22.03
N LYS A 45 -14.33 -4.80 21.47
CA LYS A 45 -15.18 -3.84 20.76
C LYS A 45 -14.96 -3.88 19.24
N LEU A 46 -16.05 -3.70 18.50
CA LEU A 46 -16.03 -3.53 17.04
C LEU A 46 -16.26 -2.07 16.61
N THR A 47 -16.78 -1.23 17.49
CA THR A 47 -17.03 0.19 17.22
C THR A 47 -16.82 0.99 18.49
N GLU A 48 -16.17 2.15 18.37
CA GLU A 48 -15.98 3.11 19.47
C GLU A 48 -16.13 4.53 18.94
N THR A 49 -16.87 5.38 19.64
CA THR A 49 -17.09 6.79 19.28
C THR A 49 -16.55 7.67 20.39
N GLY A 50 -15.61 8.55 20.04
CA GLY A 50 -15.08 9.59 20.91
C GLY A 50 -15.78 10.93 20.68
N ASN A 51 -15.19 12.01 21.18
CA ASN A 51 -15.76 13.36 21.04
C ASN A 51 -15.68 13.88 19.58
N ASP A 52 -14.64 13.49 18.84
CA ASP A 52 -14.34 13.96 17.47
C ASP A 52 -14.03 12.82 16.49
N PHE A 53 -14.12 11.56 16.92
CA PHE A 53 -13.79 10.40 16.07
C PHE A 53 -14.77 9.23 16.22
N THR A 54 -14.77 8.34 15.23
CA THR A 54 -15.43 7.02 15.33
C THR A 54 -14.53 5.97 14.69
N ILE A 55 -14.22 4.93 15.47
CA ILE A 55 -13.43 3.77 15.06
C ILE A 55 -14.40 2.63 14.75
N LYS A 56 -14.17 1.92 13.65
CA LYS A 56 -14.88 0.69 13.29
C LYS A 56 -13.88 -0.35 12.83
N LEU A 57 -13.87 -1.51 13.48
CA LEU A 57 -13.12 -2.68 13.03
C LEU A 57 -14.02 -3.56 12.17
N SER A 58 -13.54 -3.90 10.97
CA SER A 58 -14.18 -4.87 10.09
C SER A 58 -13.15 -5.88 9.61
N THR A 59 -13.58 -7.13 9.47
CA THR A 59 -12.75 -8.19 8.89
C THR A 59 -12.75 -8.05 7.37
N CYS A 60 -11.61 -7.72 6.79
CA CYS A 60 -11.45 -7.63 5.35
C CYS A 60 -10.87 -8.93 4.80
N GLU A 61 -11.63 -9.64 3.97
CA GLU A 61 -11.14 -10.81 3.24
C GLU A 61 -10.60 -10.42 1.87
N ARG A 62 -9.35 -10.77 1.58
CA ARG A 62 -8.78 -10.65 0.23
C ARG A 62 -8.89 -12.00 -0.49
N ARG A 63 -9.78 -12.08 -1.49
CA ARG A 63 -9.90 -13.25 -2.37
C ARG A 63 -9.05 -13.02 -3.62
N THR A 64 -8.05 -13.87 -3.83
CA THR A 64 -7.22 -13.87 -5.05
C THR A 64 -7.54 -15.13 -5.84
N VAL A 65 -7.72 -15.01 -7.14
CA VAL A 65 -7.96 -16.16 -8.02
C VAL A 65 -6.68 -17.00 -8.09
N ASP A 66 -6.80 -18.30 -7.87
CA ASP A 66 -5.71 -19.25 -8.09
C ASP A 66 -5.58 -19.53 -9.60
N THR A 67 -4.73 -18.74 -10.25
CA THR A 67 -4.51 -18.85 -11.70
C THR A 67 -3.90 -20.19 -12.09
N LYS A 68 -3.10 -20.84 -11.21
CA LYS A 68 -2.47 -22.12 -11.52
C LYS A 68 -3.49 -23.24 -11.55
N ARG A 69 -4.41 -23.25 -10.58
CA ARG A 69 -5.52 -24.19 -10.60
C ARG A 69 -6.42 -23.97 -11.81
N LEU A 70 -6.67 -22.70 -12.17
CA LEU A 70 -7.47 -22.37 -13.35
C LEU A 70 -6.80 -22.79 -14.66
N GLU A 71 -5.47 -22.67 -14.78
CA GLU A 71 -4.69 -23.15 -15.93
C GLU A 71 -4.73 -24.68 -16.07
N ALA A 72 -4.84 -25.43 -14.96
CA ALA A 72 -5.00 -26.89 -15.01
C ALA A 72 -6.35 -27.32 -15.62
N ASP A 73 -7.40 -26.54 -15.38
CA ASP A 73 -8.75 -26.83 -15.85
C ASP A 73 -9.00 -26.31 -17.29
N LEU A 74 -8.44 -25.14 -17.64
CA LEU A 74 -8.72 -24.43 -18.90
C LEU A 74 -7.55 -24.37 -19.89
N GLY A 75 -6.34 -24.77 -19.49
CA GLY A 75 -5.12 -24.60 -20.26
C GLY A 75 -4.53 -23.17 -20.16
N SER A 76 -3.77 -22.75 -21.16
CA SER A 76 -3.08 -21.45 -21.14
C SER A 76 -4.07 -20.28 -21.06
N LEU A 77 -3.93 -19.43 -20.05
CA LEU A 77 -4.78 -18.25 -19.88
C LEU A 77 -4.29 -17.01 -20.66
N ALA A 78 -3.26 -17.15 -21.50
CA ALA A 78 -2.63 -16.04 -22.20
C ALA A 78 -3.62 -15.25 -23.09
N GLU A 79 -4.58 -15.94 -23.72
CA GLU A 79 -5.59 -15.30 -24.59
C GLU A 79 -6.57 -14.39 -23.82
N TYR A 80 -6.70 -14.58 -22.51
CA TYR A 80 -7.57 -13.77 -21.65
C TYR A 80 -6.82 -12.61 -20.99
N GLN A 81 -5.49 -12.51 -21.15
CA GLN A 81 -4.70 -11.45 -20.55
C GLN A 81 -4.80 -10.16 -21.36
N ARG A 82 -5.37 -9.11 -20.75
CA ARG A 82 -5.29 -7.75 -21.30
C ARG A 82 -3.98 -7.09 -20.86
N ILE A 83 -3.04 -6.91 -21.79
CA ILE A 83 -1.77 -6.24 -21.53
C ILE A 83 -1.96 -4.72 -21.61
N SER A 84 -1.67 -4.00 -20.53
CA SER A 84 -1.58 -2.54 -20.50
C SER A 84 -0.17 -2.12 -20.13
N GLN A 85 0.45 -1.26 -20.95
CA GLN A 85 1.81 -0.78 -20.74
C GLN A 85 1.80 0.60 -20.07
N TYR A 86 2.59 0.78 -19.02
CA TYR A 86 2.79 2.06 -18.36
C TYR A 86 4.28 2.29 -18.04
N ARG A 87 4.68 3.56 -17.97
CA ARG A 87 6.04 3.93 -17.54
C ARG A 87 6.10 3.94 -16.02
N ARG A 88 7.10 3.28 -15.46
CA ARG A 88 7.38 3.28 -14.02
C ARG A 88 8.70 3.99 -13.76
N LEU A 89 8.72 4.94 -12.83
CA LEU A 89 9.95 5.54 -12.33
C LEU A 89 10.66 4.54 -11.40
N TYR A 90 11.93 4.28 -11.68
CA TYR A 90 12.82 3.54 -10.79
C TYR A 90 14.00 4.45 -10.41
N VAL A 91 14.10 4.76 -9.12
CA VAL A 91 15.23 5.48 -8.54
C VAL A 91 15.78 4.58 -7.44
N LYS A 92 17.02 4.13 -7.63
CA LYS A 92 17.76 3.36 -6.63
C LYS A 92 18.11 4.24 -5.44
#